data_AF-M3CQ92-F1
#
_entry.id   AF-M3CQ92-F1
#
_cell.length_a   1.000
_cell.length_b   1.000
_cell.length_c   1.000
_cell.angle_alpha   90.00
_cell.angle_beta   90.00
_cell.angle_gamma   90.00
#
_symmetry.space_group_name_H-M   'P 1'
#
loop_
_entity.id
_entity.type
_entity.pdbx_description
1 polymer ?
#
loop_
_entity_poly.entity_id
_entity_poly.type
_entity_poly.pdbx_seq_one_letter_code
_entity_poly.pdbx_strand_id
1 'polypeptide(L)'
;MFAFPLIPPQEDPSSFLRTAYRPRAESPPPQAGQNQQQAHRERQRRDEERKLHHARSPLALLAADENAIEARKNAVRMFGSHWIRPPGVAKTLQAQEEEIAERLEQDELERQERGIADMQAQQQQAEAEAEAEQHAAAEEAGELEEERDLDDD
;
A
#
# COMPACT_ATOMS: atom_id res chain seq x y z
N MET A 1 -54.87 16.22 -7.03
CA MET A 1 -54.55 14.98 -6.28
C MET A 1 -53.51 14.23 -7.10
N PHE A 2 -52.24 14.24 -6.71
CA PHE A 2 -51.19 13.50 -7.42
C PHE A 2 -50.96 12.18 -6.69
N ALA A 3 -51.50 11.09 -7.24
CA ALA A 3 -51.18 9.76 -6.78
C ALA A 3 -49.99 9.25 -7.60
N PHE A 4 -48.88 8.97 -6.94
CA PHE A 4 -47.75 8.28 -7.57
C PHE A 4 -48.11 6.81 -7.77
N PRO A 5 -47.74 6.18 -8.90
CA PRO A 5 -47.95 4.76 -9.09
C PRO A 5 -47.14 3.99 -8.05
N LEU A 6 -47.82 3.07 -7.35
CA LEU A 6 -47.17 2.13 -6.45
C LEU A 6 -46.42 1.11 -7.30
N ILE A 7 -45.13 1.36 -7.52
CA ILE A 7 -44.22 0.41 -8.16
C ILE A 7 -43.81 -0.60 -7.09
N PRO A 8 -44.23 -1.87 -7.17
CA PRO A 8 -43.79 -2.89 -6.23
C PRO A 8 -42.27 -3.07 -6.34
N PRO A 9 -41.56 -3.31 -5.22
CA PRO A 9 -40.13 -3.57 -5.27
C PRO A 9 -39.88 -4.79 -6.16
N GLN A 10 -39.01 -4.65 -7.16
CA GLN A 10 -38.61 -5.79 -7.97
C GLN A 10 -37.68 -6.67 -7.13
N GLU A 11 -38.20 -7.80 -6.68
CA GLU A 11 -37.48 -8.82 -5.91
C GLU A 11 -36.55 -9.67 -6.80
N ASP A 12 -36.35 -9.30 -8.06
CA ASP A 12 -35.45 -10.01 -8.96
C ASP A 12 -34.00 -9.51 -8.77
N PRO A 13 -33.13 -10.23 -8.03
CA PRO A 13 -31.70 -9.89 -7.95
C PRO A 13 -31.01 -10.01 -9.32
N SER A 14 -31.67 -10.69 -10.27
CA SER A 14 -31.20 -10.85 -11.64
C SER A 14 -31.18 -9.55 -12.45
N SER A 15 -31.90 -8.50 -12.03
CA SER A 15 -31.96 -7.22 -12.74
C SER A 15 -30.70 -6.36 -12.56
N PHE A 16 -30.12 -6.37 -11.35
CA PHE A 16 -28.90 -5.60 -11.04
C PHE A 16 -27.61 -6.39 -11.31
N LEU A 17 -27.71 -7.72 -11.37
CA LEU A 17 -26.59 -8.62 -11.62
C LEU A 17 -26.47 -9.07 -13.08
N ARG A 18 -27.08 -8.35 -14.05
CA ARG A 18 -26.87 -8.61 -15.50
C ARG A 18 -25.47 -8.18 -15.95
N THR A 19 -24.46 -8.80 -15.36
CA THR A 19 -23.19 -8.99 -16.05
C THR A 19 -23.48 -9.92 -17.22
N ALA A 20 -23.61 -9.34 -18.42
CA ALA A 20 -23.58 -10.11 -19.64
C ALA A 20 -22.19 -10.77 -19.70
N TYR A 21 -22.11 -12.03 -19.27
CA TYR A 21 -20.95 -12.88 -19.49
C TYR A 21 -20.73 -12.92 -21.00
N ARG A 22 -19.82 -12.07 -21.51
CA ARG A 22 -19.34 -12.18 -22.88
C ARG A 22 -18.25 -13.23 -22.87
N PRO A 23 -18.42 -14.36 -23.57
CA PRO A 23 -17.32 -15.29 -23.75
C PRO A 23 -16.15 -14.53 -24.35
N ARG A 24 -14.99 -14.70 -23.72
CA ARG A 24 -13.72 -14.13 -24.16
C ARG A 24 -13.44 -14.63 -25.57
N ALA A 25 -13.25 -13.72 -26.53
CA ALA A 25 -12.75 -14.11 -27.85
C ALA A 25 -11.42 -14.86 -27.66
N GLU A 26 -11.29 -16.03 -28.27
CA GLU A 26 -10.05 -16.80 -28.27
C GLU A 26 -8.91 -15.88 -28.69
N SER A 27 -7.88 -15.81 -27.86
CA SER A 27 -6.71 -14.98 -28.13
C SER A 27 -6.10 -15.41 -29.47
N PRO A 28 -5.84 -14.48 -30.41
CA PRO A 28 -5.17 -14.83 -31.66
C PRO A 28 -3.80 -15.46 -31.35
N PRO A 29 -3.36 -16.45 -32.15
CA PRO A 29 -2.09 -17.13 -31.93
C PRO A 29 -0.92 -16.12 -31.94
N PRO A 30 0.18 -16.40 -31.19
CA PRO A 30 1.30 -15.49 -31.14
C PRO A 30 1.91 -15.32 -32.54
N GLN A 31 1.72 -14.14 -33.14
CA GLN A 31 2.42 -13.75 -34.35
C GLN A 31 3.88 -13.45 -33.99
N ALA A 32 4.78 -14.35 -34.38
CA ALA A 32 6.22 -14.13 -34.32
C ALA A 32 6.58 -12.99 -35.31
N GLY A 33 6.73 -11.76 -34.81
CA GLY A 33 7.23 -10.63 -35.62
C GLY A 33 6.84 -9.22 -35.20
N GLN A 34 6.19 -8.98 -34.06
CA GLN A 34 5.73 -7.63 -33.68
C GLN A 34 6.71 -6.88 -32.77
N ASN A 35 6.91 -5.59 -33.08
CA ASN A 35 7.77 -4.64 -32.36
C ASN A 35 7.50 -4.63 -30.85
N GLN A 36 8.53 -4.83 -30.02
CA GLN A 36 8.41 -4.94 -28.56
C GLN A 36 7.71 -3.73 -27.89
N GLN A 37 7.85 -2.52 -28.45
CA GLN A 37 7.21 -1.32 -27.92
C GLN A 37 5.68 -1.31 -28.11
N GLN A 38 5.17 -1.92 -29.19
CA GLN A 38 3.73 -2.02 -29.43
C GLN A 38 3.10 -3.09 -28.53
N ALA A 39 3.80 -4.22 -28.31
CA ALA A 39 3.35 -5.29 -27.42
C ALA A 39 3.17 -4.85 -25.96
N HIS A 40 4.01 -3.92 -25.46
CA HIS A 40 3.87 -3.39 -24.09
C HIS A 40 2.59 -2.54 -23.93
N ARG A 41 2.28 -1.68 -24.90
CA ARG A 41 1.06 -0.85 -24.89
C ARG A 41 -0.20 -1.70 -24.98
N GLU A 42 -0.19 -2.78 -25.76
CA GLU A 42 -1.31 -3.71 -25.84
C GLU A 42 -1.52 -4.54 -24.56
N ARG A 43 -0.44 -4.85 -23.83
CA ARG A 43 -0.56 -5.47 -22.50
C ARG A 43 -1.20 -4.52 -21.49
N GLN A 44 -0.73 -3.26 -21.42
CA GLN A 44 -1.30 -2.25 -20.54
C GLN A 44 -2.80 -2.04 -20.80
N ARG A 45 -3.22 -1.93 -22.06
CA ARG A 45 -4.65 -1.81 -22.41
C ARG A 45 -5.48 -3.01 -21.95
N ARG A 46 -4.98 -4.24 -22.12
CA ARG A 46 -5.67 -5.45 -21.63
C ARG A 46 -5.76 -5.51 -20.11
N ASP A 47 -4.74 -5.04 -19.41
CA ASP A 47 -4.74 -4.98 -17.95
C ASP A 47 -5.73 -3.92 -17.42
N GLU A 48 -5.84 -2.78 -18.11
CA GLU A 48 -6.87 -1.77 -17.84
C GLU A 48 -8.28 -2.31 -18.08
N GLU A 49 -8.52 -2.98 -19.21
CA GLU A 49 -9.80 -3.63 -19.49
C GLU A 49 -10.15 -4.67 -18.42
N ARG A 50 -9.18 -5.48 -17.98
CA ARG A 50 -9.35 -6.45 -16.88
C ARG A 50 -9.72 -5.76 -15.57
N LYS A 51 -9.03 -4.68 -15.20
CA LYS A 51 -9.36 -3.89 -14.00
C LYS A 51 -10.79 -3.36 -14.07
N LEU A 52 -11.22 -2.83 -15.21
CA LEU A 52 -12.58 -2.34 -15.43
C LEU A 52 -13.63 -3.47 -15.35
N HIS A 53 -13.31 -4.66 -15.86
CA HIS A 53 -14.16 -5.84 -15.74
C HIS A 53 -14.27 -6.35 -14.30
N HIS A 54 -13.16 -6.35 -13.54
CA HIS A 54 -13.17 -6.70 -12.12
C HIS A 54 -13.95 -5.68 -11.28
N ALA A 55 -13.82 -4.39 -11.58
CA ALA A 55 -14.59 -3.33 -10.92
C ALA A 55 -16.10 -3.44 -11.17
N ARG A 56 -16.52 -4.07 -12.28
CA ARG A 56 -17.93 -4.35 -12.63
C ARG A 56 -18.38 -5.75 -12.24
N SER A 57 -17.53 -6.53 -11.58
CA SER A 57 -17.93 -7.84 -11.07
C SER A 57 -18.98 -7.67 -9.96
N PRO A 58 -19.92 -8.63 -9.81
CA PRO A 58 -20.91 -8.60 -8.74
C PRO A 58 -20.34 -8.36 -7.35
N LEU A 59 -19.19 -8.99 -7.04
CA LEU A 59 -18.53 -8.84 -5.74
C LEU A 59 -17.94 -7.43 -5.55
N ALA A 60 -17.36 -6.84 -6.60
CA ALA A 60 -16.86 -5.47 -6.54
C ALA A 60 -18.00 -4.45 -6.37
N LEU A 61 -19.16 -4.68 -6.98
CA LEU A 61 -20.35 -3.84 -6.78
C LEU A 61 -20.88 -3.96 -5.34
N LEU A 62 -20.98 -5.18 -4.79
CA LEU A 62 -21.40 -5.37 -3.40
C LEU A 62 -20.42 -4.70 -2.42
N ALA A 63 -19.12 -4.85 -2.62
CA ALA A 63 -18.11 -4.17 -1.79
C ALA A 63 -18.21 -2.64 -1.91
N ALA A 64 -18.50 -2.10 -3.10
CA ALA A 64 -18.72 -0.67 -3.28
C ALA A 64 -19.97 -0.17 -2.53
N ASP A 65 -21.06 -0.95 -2.55
CA ASP A 65 -22.28 -0.64 -1.81
C ASP A 65 -22.06 -0.70 -0.30
N GLU A 66 -21.34 -1.70 0.20
CA GLU A 66 -20.94 -1.82 1.61
C GLU A 66 -20.15 -0.59 2.05
N ASN A 67 -19.11 -0.23 1.29
CA ASN A 67 -18.30 0.97 1.54
C ASN A 67 -19.15 2.25 1.53
N ALA A 68 -20.12 2.37 0.62
CA ALA A 68 -21.01 3.53 0.57
C ALA A 68 -21.91 3.61 1.82
N ILE A 69 -22.42 2.47 2.30
CA ILE A 69 -23.20 2.40 3.54
C ILE A 69 -22.34 2.76 4.75
N GLU A 70 -21.10 2.27 4.82
CA GLU A 70 -20.15 2.58 5.88
C GLU A 70 -19.80 4.08 5.90
N ALA A 71 -19.48 4.65 4.74
CA ALA A 71 -19.21 6.08 4.60
C ALA A 71 -20.40 6.93 5.06
N ARG A 72 -21.62 6.52 4.71
CA ARG A 72 -22.85 7.19 5.17
C ARG A 72 -23.04 7.09 6.68
N LYS A 73 -22.85 5.90 7.26
CA LYS A 73 -22.92 5.70 8.72
C LYS A 73 -21.91 6.59 9.43
N ASN A 74 -20.70 6.69 8.89
CA ASN A 74 -19.66 7.55 9.42
C ASN A 74 -20.09 9.03 9.34
N ALA A 75 -20.53 9.51 8.18
CA ALA A 75 -20.99 10.88 8.00
C ALA A 75 -22.13 11.28 8.96
N VAL A 76 -23.04 10.36 9.27
CA VAL A 76 -24.11 10.58 10.26
C VAL A 76 -23.56 10.64 11.68
N ARG A 77 -22.66 9.74 12.07
CA ARG A 77 -22.01 9.76 13.39
C ARG A 77 -21.21 11.04 13.61
N MET A 78 -20.52 11.48 12.56
CA MET A 78 -19.68 12.67 12.53
C MET A 78 -20.45 13.95 12.20
N PHE A 79 -21.78 13.89 12.17
CA PHE A 79 -22.58 15.04 11.82
C PHE A 79 -22.36 16.18 12.81
N GLY A 80 -21.79 17.28 12.30
CA GLY A 80 -21.49 18.48 13.07
C GLY A 80 -20.20 18.45 13.87
N SER A 81 -19.35 17.45 13.68
CA SER A 81 -18.00 17.37 14.28
C SER A 81 -17.15 18.64 14.06
N HIS A 82 -17.35 19.32 12.94
CA HIS A 82 -16.58 20.52 12.54
C HIS A 82 -16.93 21.79 13.33
N TRP A 83 -18.13 21.88 13.89
CA TRP A 83 -18.68 23.16 14.40
C TRP A 83 -19.39 23.05 15.76
N ILE A 84 -19.84 21.85 16.13
CA ILE A 84 -20.39 21.59 17.46
C ILE A 84 -19.22 21.48 18.44
N ARG A 85 -19.29 22.28 19.50
CA ARG A 85 -18.34 22.24 20.63
C ARG A 85 -19.11 21.82 21.89
N PRO A 86 -18.74 20.71 22.55
CA PRO A 86 -19.38 20.34 23.79
C PRO A 86 -19.07 21.37 24.89
N PRO A 87 -20.00 21.62 25.82
CA PRO A 87 -19.78 22.58 26.91
C PRO A 87 -18.58 22.16 27.76
N GLY A 88 -17.69 23.10 28.07
CA GLY A 88 -16.46 22.84 28.83
C GLY A 88 -15.27 22.35 27.99
N VAL A 89 -15.47 22.12 26.68
CA VAL A 89 -14.40 21.75 25.75
C VAL A 89 -14.24 22.85 24.70
N ALA A 90 -13.05 23.45 24.64
CA ALA A 90 -12.76 24.50 23.65
C ALA A 90 -12.60 23.95 22.23
N LYS A 91 -12.18 22.69 22.11
CA LYS A 91 -11.96 21.98 20.85
C LYS A 91 -13.29 21.46 20.28
N THR A 92 -13.36 21.42 18.95
CA THR A 92 -14.45 20.72 18.24
C THR A 92 -14.20 19.22 18.32
N LEU A 93 -15.26 18.40 18.15
CA LEU A 93 -15.11 16.94 18.15
C LEU A 93 -14.13 16.48 17.06
N GLN A 94 -14.17 17.10 15.88
CA GLN A 94 -13.18 16.85 14.81
C GLN A 94 -11.74 17.09 15.29
N ALA A 95 -11.47 18.24 15.91
CA ALA A 95 -10.12 18.55 16.37
C ALA A 95 -9.64 17.62 17.50
N GLN A 96 -10.56 17.05 18.27
CA GLN A 96 -10.22 16.05 19.28
C GLN A 96 -9.87 14.70 18.65
N GLU A 97 -10.64 14.25 17.67
CA GLU A 97 -10.37 12.99 16.98
C GLU A 97 -9.09 13.05 16.15
N GLU A 98 -8.83 14.17 15.47
CA GLU A 98 -7.57 14.42 14.75
C GLU A 98 -6.38 14.38 15.71
N GLU A 99 -6.46 15.02 16.88
CA GLU A 99 -5.39 14.95 17.89
C GLU A 99 -5.15 13.53 18.41
N ILE A 100 -6.21 12.74 18.57
CA ILE A 100 -6.09 11.33 19.00
C ILE A 100 -5.44 10.49 17.89
N ALA A 101 -5.84 10.70 16.63
CA ALA A 101 -5.28 9.98 15.50
C ALA A 101 -3.80 10.32 15.30
N GLU A 102 -3.43 11.60 15.36
CA GLU A 102 -2.04 12.05 15.24
C GLU A 102 -1.14 11.44 16.33
N ARG A 103 -1.63 11.33 17.57
CA ARG A 103 -0.87 10.70 18.67
C ARG A 103 -0.63 9.21 18.40
N LEU A 104 -1.64 8.49 17.92
CA LEU A 104 -1.49 7.06 17.61
C LEU A 104 -0.53 6.83 16.43
N GLU A 105 -0.55 7.69 15.42
CA GLU A 105 0.39 7.64 14.30
C GLU A 105 1.82 7.96 14.74
N GLN A 106 2.00 8.95 15.62
CA GLN A 106 3.31 9.25 16.21
C GLN A 106 3.87 8.06 17.00
N ASP A 107 3.05 7.41 17.83
CA ASP A 107 3.47 6.24 18.60
C ASP A 107 3.92 5.07 17.70
N GLU A 108 3.23 4.86 16.57
CA GLU A 108 3.58 3.80 15.62
C GLU A 108 4.82 4.16 14.79
N LEU A 109 4.97 5.44 14.40
CA LEU A 109 6.17 5.93 13.73
C LEU A 109 7.40 5.82 14.63
N GLU A 110 7.29 6.16 15.91
CA GLU A 110 8.38 5.98 16.88
C GLU A 110 8.78 4.51 17.01
N ARG A 111 7.82 3.58 16.98
CA ARG A 111 8.10 2.14 17.01
C ARG A 111 8.87 1.72 15.76
N GLN A 112 8.47 2.18 14.59
CA GLN A 112 9.13 1.88 13.32
C GLN A 112 10.52 2.51 13.25
N GLU A 113 10.67 3.76 13.69
CA GLU A 113 11.93 4.48 13.73
C GLU A 113 12.94 3.79 14.64
N ARG A 114 12.52 3.34 15.84
CA ARG A 114 13.39 2.56 16.73
C ARG A 114 13.89 1.28 16.07
N GLY A 115 13.02 0.54 15.37
CA GLY A 115 13.42 -0.67 14.65
C GLY A 115 14.40 -0.42 13.50
N ILE A 116 14.25 0.71 12.79
CA ILE A 116 15.17 1.11 11.73
C ILE A 116 16.50 1.57 12.31
N ALA A 117 16.49 2.36 13.39
CA ALA A 117 17.69 2.82 14.08
C ALA A 117 18.52 1.65 14.61
N ASP A 118 17.90 0.65 15.21
CA ASP A 118 18.57 -0.56 15.69
C ASP A 118 19.22 -1.34 14.53
N MET A 119 18.53 -1.47 13.40
CA MET A 119 19.07 -2.12 12.20
C MET A 119 20.27 -1.35 11.62
N GLN A 120 20.18 -0.01 11.57
CA GLN A 120 21.28 0.84 11.12
C GLN A 120 22.49 0.76 12.05
N ALA A 121 22.27 0.72 13.37
CA ALA A 121 23.32 0.56 14.35
C ALA A 121 24.04 -0.79 14.19
N GLN A 122 23.30 -1.88 13.94
CA GLN A 122 23.89 -3.20 13.66
C GLN A 122 24.70 -3.20 12.35
N GLN A 123 24.22 -2.52 11.30
CA GLN A 123 24.96 -2.41 10.04
C GLN A 123 26.28 -1.64 10.23
N GLN A 124 26.26 -0.53 10.97
CA GLN A 124 27.48 0.24 11.28
C GLN A 124 28.46 -0.56 12.14
N GLN A 125 27.97 -1.34 13.10
CA GLN A 125 28.83 -2.24 13.90
C GLN A 125 29.47 -3.31 13.03
N ALA A 126 28.70 -3.97 12.16
CA ALA A 126 29.23 -4.98 11.24
C ALA A 126 30.25 -4.40 10.24
N GLU A 127 30.02 -3.18 9.75
CA GLU A 127 30.97 -2.49 8.87
C GLU A 127 32.25 -2.10 9.61
N ALA A 128 32.15 -1.58 10.84
CA ALA A 128 33.31 -1.27 11.67
C ALA A 128 34.12 -2.52 12.08
N GLU A 129 33.45 -3.65 12.38
CA GLU A 129 34.11 -4.94 12.64
C GLU A 129 34.84 -5.45 11.38
N ALA A 130 34.22 -5.36 10.21
CA ALA A 130 34.84 -5.75 8.94
C ALA A 130 36.04 -4.86 8.56
N GLU A 131 35.98 -3.55 8.85
CA GLU A 131 37.12 -2.64 8.67
C GLU A 131 38.25 -2.95 9.66
N ALA A 132 37.93 -3.24 10.93
CA ALA A 132 38.91 -3.61 11.94
C ALA A 132 39.61 -4.95 11.60
N GLU A 133 38.89 -5.95 11.12
CA GLU A 133 39.45 -7.22 10.65
C GLU A 133 40.37 -7.02 9.43
N GLN A 134 39.99 -6.15 8.49
CA GLN A 134 40.84 -5.81 7.34
C GLN A 134 42.12 -5.07 7.77
N HIS A 135 42.03 -4.17 8.74
CA HIS A 135 43.18 -3.43 9.24
C HIS A 135 44.13 -4.32 10.05
N ALA A 136 43.59 -5.24 10.87
CA ALA A 136 44.38 -6.23 11.60
C ALA A 136 45.07 -7.24 10.67
N ALA A 137 44.38 -7.69 9.60
CA ALA A 137 44.98 -8.57 8.60
C ALA A 137 46.07 -7.86 7.77
N ALA A 138 45.95 -6.56 7.55
CA ALA A 138 46.98 -5.75 6.89
C ALA A 138 48.21 -5.51 7.79
N GLU A 139 48.01 -5.38 9.11
CA GLU A 139 49.07 -5.22 10.10
C GLU A 139 49.84 -6.54 10.31
N GLU A 140 49.14 -7.68 10.42
CA GLU A 140 49.76 -9.03 10.48
C GLU A 140 50.55 -9.38 9.20
N ALA A 141 50.10 -8.91 8.03
CA ALA A 141 50.84 -9.08 6.77
C ALA A 141 52.06 -8.15 6.66
N GLY A 142 52.06 -7.00 7.34
CA GLY A 142 53.19 -6.06 7.40
C GLY A 142 54.27 -6.48 8.40
N GLU A 143 53.89 -7.07 9.53
CA GLU A 143 54.84 -7.58 10.53
C GLU A 143 55.64 -8.80 10.02
N LEU A 144 55.14 -9.54 9.03
CA LEU A 144 55.87 -10.65 8.40
C LEU A 144 56.97 -10.21 7.42
N GLU A 145 57.05 -8.93 7.05
CA GLU A 145 58.08 -8.40 6.13
C GLU A 145 59.29 -7.75 6.84
N GLU A 146 59.20 -7.45 8.15
CA GLU A 146 60.28 -6.75 8.87
C GLU A 146 61.29 -7.67 9.61
N GLU A 147 61.01 -8.97 9.78
CA GLU A 147 61.95 -9.93 10.40
C GLU A 147 62.59 -10.89 9.37
N ARG A 148 63.26 -10.34 8.34
CA ARG A 148 64.15 -11.15 7.49
C ARG A 148 65.57 -10.60 7.55
N ASP A 149 66.28 -11.03 8.60
CA ASP A 149 67.71 -10.79 8.81
C ASP A 149 68.50 -11.01 7.51
N LEU A 150 69.22 -9.98 7.10
CA LEU A 150 70.04 -9.90 5.88
C LEU A 150 71.54 -10.13 6.17
N ASP A 151 71.86 -10.94 7.18
CA ASP A 151 73.24 -11.14 7.62
C ASP A 151 73.59 -12.64 7.60
N ASP A 152 74.13 -13.14 6.49
CA ASP A 152 75.01 -14.31 6.51
C ASP A 152 76.07 -14.16 5.40
N ASP A 153 77.29 -13.80 5.83
CA ASP A 153 78.55 -13.68 5.06
C ASP A 153 79.28 -15.05 4.94
#